data_AF-A0A8T6Y9V7-F1
#
_entry.id   AF-A0A8T6Y9V7-F1
#
_cell.length_a   1.000
_cell.length_b   1.000
_cell.length_c   1.000
_cell.angle_alpha   90.00
_cell.angle_beta   90.00
_cell.angle_gamma   90.00
#
_symmetry.space_group_name_H-M   'P 1'
#
loop_
_entity.id
_entity.type
_entity.pdbx_description
1 polymer ?
#
loop_
_entity_poly.entity_id
_entity_poly.type
_entity_poly.pdbx_seq_one_letter_code
_entity_poly.pdbx_strand_id
1 'polypeptide(L)'
;MEKVAIVILADTETHGDMARVHNALLAAKEFKDAKDEFKLIFDGAGTKWIKELSKPDHMFHELFDSLKGRSTGVCSFCAAAFGIKECAMESHIPLNEEYEGHPSFRELIAEGYQIITF
;
A
#
# COMPACT_ATOMS: atom_id res chain seq x y z
N MET A 1 -17.62 1.39 12.76
CA MET A 1 -16.95 1.29 11.45
C MET A 1 -15.59 1.85 11.69
N GLU A 2 -14.62 0.96 11.72
CA GLU A 2 -13.23 1.31 12.01
C GLU A 2 -12.62 2.01 10.79
N LYS A 3 -11.63 2.86 11.04
CA LYS A 3 -10.82 3.49 9.99
C LYS A 3 -9.38 3.08 10.19
N VAL A 4 -8.79 2.38 9.22
CA VAL A 4 -7.41 1.91 9.32
C VAL A 4 -6.57 2.28 8.10
N ALA A 5 -5.36 2.77 8.35
CA ALA A 5 -4.35 2.96 7.32
C ALA A 5 -3.27 1.91 7.53
N ILE A 6 -3.27 0.89 6.67
CA ILE A 6 -2.24 -0.13 6.58
C ILE A 6 -1.12 0.44 5.72
N VAL A 7 0.03 0.72 6.33
CA VAL A 7 1.19 1.30 5.66
C VAL A 7 2.28 0.26 5.52
N ILE A 8 2.69 -0.01 4.29
CA ILE A 8 3.74 -0.98 3.96
C ILE A 8 5.03 -0.21 3.72
N LEU A 9 6.01 -0.42 4.60
CA LEU A 9 7.35 0.16 4.56
C LEU A 9 8.42 -0.88 4.20
N ALA A 10 8.11 -2.17 4.37
CA ALA A 10 9.00 -3.30 4.09
C ALA A 10 9.45 -3.36 2.62
N ASP A 11 10.76 -3.56 2.38
CA ASP A 11 11.34 -3.74 1.04
C ASP A 11 10.96 -5.12 0.42
N THR A 12 11.55 -5.52 -0.69
CA THR A 12 11.33 -6.80 -1.40
C THR A 12 12.52 -7.76 -1.25
N GLU A 13 13.48 -7.47 -0.36
CA GLU A 13 14.81 -8.09 -0.37
C GLU A 13 14.90 -9.41 0.41
N THR A 14 14.03 -9.61 1.41
CA THR A 14 14.10 -10.77 2.31
C THR A 14 12.80 -11.55 2.42
N HIS A 15 12.90 -12.81 2.85
CA HIS A 15 11.71 -13.61 3.20
C HIS A 15 10.89 -12.96 4.32
N GLY A 16 11.55 -12.26 5.24
CA GLY A 16 10.89 -11.48 6.28
C GLY A 16 10.05 -10.35 5.69
N ASP A 17 10.55 -9.64 4.68
CA ASP A 17 9.78 -8.57 4.04
C ASP A 17 8.58 -9.10 3.26
N MET A 18 8.74 -10.26 2.61
CA MET A 18 7.64 -10.97 1.94
C MET A 18 6.55 -11.40 2.93
N ALA A 19 6.91 -11.82 4.14
CA ALA A 19 5.94 -12.11 5.20
C ALA A 19 5.23 -10.83 5.68
N ARG A 20 5.93 -9.69 5.78
CA ARG A 20 5.33 -8.42 6.21
C ARG A 20 4.33 -7.88 5.19
N VAL A 21 4.66 -7.87 3.89
CA VAL A 21 3.69 -7.47 2.85
C VAL A 21 2.47 -8.39 2.84
N HIS A 22 2.66 -9.71 3.01
CA HIS A 22 1.55 -10.65 3.06
C HIS A 22 0.61 -10.37 4.24
N ASN A 23 1.17 -10.16 5.44
CA ASN A 23 0.38 -9.85 6.63
C ASN A 23 -0.35 -8.51 6.48
N ALA A 24 0.26 -7.51 5.84
CA ALA A 24 -0.38 -6.24 5.55
C ALA A 24 -1.57 -6.39 4.60
N LEU A 25 -1.41 -7.17 3.51
CA LEU A 25 -2.48 -7.45 2.57
C LEU A 25 -3.64 -8.23 3.23
N LEU A 26 -3.33 -9.22 4.07
CA LEU A 26 -4.36 -9.94 4.83
C LEU A 26 -5.08 -9.03 5.83
N ALA A 27 -4.37 -8.16 6.54
CA ALA A 27 -4.99 -7.19 7.43
C ALA A 27 -5.95 -6.27 6.65
N ALA A 28 -5.49 -5.69 5.53
CA ALA A 28 -6.36 -4.86 4.68
C ALA A 28 -7.60 -5.62 4.18
N LYS A 29 -7.44 -6.90 3.81
CA LYS A 29 -8.55 -7.76 3.39
C LYS A 29 -9.55 -8.00 4.52
N GLU A 30 -9.11 -8.21 5.76
CA GLU A 30 -9.98 -8.39 6.91
C GLU A 30 -10.90 -7.17 7.10
N PHE A 31 -10.35 -5.95 7.10
CA PHE A 31 -11.14 -4.72 7.21
C PHE A 31 -12.06 -4.51 6.00
N LYS A 32 -11.59 -4.85 4.78
CA LYS A 32 -12.44 -4.82 3.58
C LYS A 32 -13.64 -5.75 3.71
N ASP A 33 -13.43 -7.00 4.14
CA ASP A 33 -14.48 -8.02 4.26
C ASP A 33 -15.49 -7.64 5.37
N ALA A 34 -15.01 -7.00 6.44
CA ALA A 34 -15.84 -6.42 7.51
C ALA A 34 -16.61 -5.14 7.08
N LYS A 35 -16.33 -4.61 5.88
CA LYS A 35 -16.88 -3.35 5.33
C LYS A 35 -16.49 -2.12 6.14
N ASP A 36 -15.33 -2.17 6.79
CA ASP A 36 -14.69 -1.02 7.41
C ASP A 36 -13.98 -0.15 6.38
N GLU A 37 -13.60 1.07 6.78
CA GLU A 37 -12.85 1.98 5.92
C GLU A 37 -11.36 1.68 6.05
N PHE A 38 -10.74 1.23 4.97
CA PHE A 38 -9.30 0.97 4.95
C PHE A 38 -8.60 1.81 3.88
N LYS A 39 -7.35 2.17 4.17
CA LYS A 39 -6.35 2.62 3.21
C LYS A 39 -5.17 1.65 3.24
N LEU A 40 -4.69 1.24 2.07
CA LEU A 40 -3.48 0.47 1.87
C LEU A 40 -2.45 1.37 1.19
N ILE A 41 -1.41 1.76 1.91
CA ILE A 41 -0.44 2.76 1.45
C ILE A 41 0.93 2.11 1.34
N PHE A 42 1.52 2.14 0.16
CA PHE A 42 2.90 1.75 -0.06
C PHE A 42 3.79 2.99 0.05
N ASP A 43 4.74 2.97 0.98
CA ASP A 43 5.64 4.10 1.23
C ASP A 43 7.07 3.60 1.44
N GLY A 44 8.07 4.48 1.27
CA GLY A 44 9.48 4.11 1.33
C GLY A 44 9.83 2.97 0.38
N ALA A 45 10.60 2.00 0.87
CA ALA A 45 10.97 0.81 0.10
C ALA A 45 9.77 -0.09 -0.23
N GLY A 46 8.68 0.00 0.53
CA GLY A 46 7.43 -0.71 0.26
C GLY A 46 6.86 -0.41 -1.12
N THR A 47 7.12 0.77 -1.69
CA THR A 47 6.71 1.12 -3.06
C THR A 47 7.19 0.14 -4.13
N LYS A 48 8.31 -0.57 -3.92
CA LYS A 48 8.80 -1.60 -4.84
C LYS A 48 7.83 -2.78 -5.01
N TRP A 49 7.03 -3.09 -3.98
CA TRP A 49 6.04 -4.18 -4.06
C TRP A 49 5.00 -3.98 -5.15
N ILE A 50 4.72 -2.75 -5.57
CA ILE A 50 3.80 -2.48 -6.68
C ILE A 50 4.23 -3.26 -7.93
N LYS A 51 5.53 -3.28 -8.24
CA LYS A 51 6.06 -4.00 -9.39
C LYS A 51 5.92 -5.51 -9.27
N GLU A 52 6.13 -6.05 -8.07
CA GLU A 52 6.07 -7.50 -7.83
C GLU A 52 4.63 -8.01 -7.77
N LEU A 53 3.76 -7.33 -7.02
CA LEU A 53 2.35 -7.72 -6.83
C LEU A 53 1.51 -7.52 -8.09
N SER A 54 1.88 -6.61 -8.98
CA SER A 54 1.19 -6.42 -10.26
C SER A 54 1.49 -7.52 -11.28
N LYS A 55 2.46 -8.42 -11.05
CA LYS A 55 2.73 -9.54 -11.94
C LYS A 55 1.68 -10.64 -11.74
N PRO A 56 0.98 -11.12 -12.79
CA PRO A 56 -0.06 -12.14 -12.66
C PRO A 56 0.40 -13.49 -12.10
N ASP A 57 1.70 -13.80 -12.20
CA ASP A 57 2.30 -15.03 -11.68
C ASP A 57 2.80 -14.90 -10.23
N HIS A 58 2.73 -13.71 -9.63
CA HIS A 58 3.09 -13.53 -8.24
C HIS A 58 2.05 -14.19 -7.31
N MET A 59 2.50 -14.93 -6.30
CA MET A 59 1.61 -15.69 -5.41
C MET A 59 0.56 -14.86 -4.65
N PHE A 60 0.81 -13.56 -4.48
CA PHE A 60 -0.11 -12.61 -3.84
C PHE A 60 -0.87 -11.72 -4.83
N HIS A 61 -0.74 -11.95 -6.13
CA HIS A 61 -1.38 -11.13 -7.16
C HIS A 61 -2.87 -10.99 -6.94
N GLU A 62 -3.59 -12.10 -6.84
CA GLU A 62 -5.04 -12.13 -6.65
C GLU A 62 -5.48 -11.41 -5.37
N LEU A 63 -4.73 -11.58 -4.28
CA LEU A 63 -5.02 -10.90 -3.02
C LEU A 63 -4.86 -9.39 -3.17
N PHE A 64 -3.74 -8.95 -3.76
CA PHE A 64 -3.48 -7.54 -4.01
C PHE A 64 -4.50 -6.93 -4.97
N ASP A 65 -4.81 -7.61 -6.07
CA ASP A 65 -5.77 -7.16 -7.07
C ASP A 65 -7.17 -6.97 -6.45
N SER A 66 -7.55 -7.87 -5.53
CA SER A 66 -8.79 -7.72 -4.78
C SER A 66 -8.81 -6.44 -3.92
N LEU A 67 -7.68 -5.89 -3.52
CA LEU A 67 -7.58 -4.68 -2.68
C LEU A 67 -7.37 -3.40 -3.50
N LYS A 68 -7.02 -3.52 -4.79
CA LYS A 68 -6.82 -2.37 -5.67
C LYS A 68 -8.09 -1.52 -5.80
N GLY A 69 -7.87 -0.24 -6.02
CA GLY A 69 -8.92 0.78 -6.14
C GLY A 69 -8.54 2.04 -5.39
N ARG A 70 -9.54 2.86 -5.07
CA ARG A 70 -9.32 4.18 -4.41
C ARG A 70 -8.75 4.08 -2.99
N SER A 71 -8.89 2.92 -2.35
CA SER A 71 -8.33 2.63 -1.03
C SER A 71 -6.86 2.23 -1.06
N THR A 72 -6.28 1.97 -2.24
CA THR A 72 -4.87 1.63 -2.37
C THR A 72 -4.12 2.79 -2.99
N GLY A 73 -2.94 3.13 -2.46
CA GLY A 73 -2.14 4.23 -2.96
C GLY A 73 -0.65 4.04 -2.71
N VAL A 74 0.18 4.77 -3.45
CA VAL A 74 1.64 4.69 -3.35
C VAL A 74 2.23 6.08 -3.22
N CYS A 75 3.21 6.26 -2.35
CA CYS A 75 3.92 7.52 -2.20
C CYS A 75 4.55 7.97 -3.54
N SER A 76 4.20 9.17 -4.03
CA SER A 76 4.67 9.75 -5.28
C SER A 76 6.19 9.98 -5.30
N PHE A 77 6.73 10.53 -4.21
CA PHE A 77 8.16 10.79 -4.07
C PHE A 77 8.97 9.48 -4.04
N CYS A 78 8.58 8.52 -3.20
CA CYS A 78 9.24 7.22 -3.12
C CYS A 78 9.10 6.44 -4.44
N ALA A 79 7.94 6.52 -5.09
CA ALA A 79 7.74 5.92 -6.41
C ALA A 79 8.76 6.42 -7.44
N ALA A 80 9.05 7.72 -7.46
CA ALA A 80 10.08 8.29 -8.31
C ALA A 80 11.49 7.83 -7.88
N ALA A 81 11.79 7.85 -6.57
CA ALA A 81 13.10 7.48 -6.03
C ALA A 81 13.47 6.01 -6.32
N PHE A 82 12.49 5.10 -6.31
CA PHE A 82 12.68 3.68 -6.60
C PHE A 82 12.37 3.29 -8.04
N GLY A 83 12.02 4.24 -8.93
CA GLY A 83 11.77 3.98 -10.34
C GLY A 83 10.54 3.09 -10.61
N ILE A 84 9.48 3.24 -9.81
CA ILE A 84 8.23 2.47 -9.94
C ILE A 84 7.03 3.33 -10.37
N LYS A 85 7.24 4.63 -10.63
CA LYS A 85 6.16 5.58 -10.95
C LYS A 85 5.33 5.15 -12.16
N GLU A 86 5.98 4.76 -13.25
CA GLU A 86 5.32 4.25 -14.45
C GLU A 86 4.52 2.98 -14.16
N CYS A 87 5.10 2.04 -13.40
CA CYS A 87 4.45 0.80 -13.02
C CYS A 87 3.19 1.03 -12.17
N ALA A 88 3.22 1.99 -11.24
CA ALA A 88 2.05 2.38 -10.47
C ALA A 88 0.93 2.96 -11.36
N MET A 89 1.29 3.81 -12.32
CA MET A 89 0.33 4.39 -13.27
C MET A 89 -0.30 3.31 -14.17
N GLU A 90 0.51 2.41 -14.73
CA GLU A 90 0.03 1.27 -15.54
C GLU A 90 -0.86 0.33 -14.74
N SER A 91 -0.57 0.17 -13.44
CA SER A 91 -1.37 -0.62 -12.50
C SER A 91 -2.62 0.11 -12.00
N HIS A 92 -2.88 1.34 -12.47
CA HIS A 92 -4.00 2.20 -12.08
C HIS A 92 -4.04 2.49 -10.56
N ILE A 93 -2.87 2.62 -9.94
CA ILE A 93 -2.73 2.90 -8.51
C ILE A 93 -2.49 4.41 -8.32
N PRO A 94 -3.33 5.09 -7.52
CA PRO A 94 -3.14 6.50 -7.15
C PRO A 94 -1.75 6.78 -6.56
N LEU A 95 -1.16 7.90 -6.96
CA LEU A 95 0.03 8.46 -6.32
C LEU A 95 -0.40 9.42 -5.20
N ASN A 96 0.11 9.20 -3.98
CA ASN A 96 -0.11 10.05 -2.82
C ASN A 96 1.02 11.07 -2.67
N GLU A 97 0.66 12.35 -2.56
CA GLU A 97 1.60 13.47 -2.55
C GLU A 97 1.15 14.63 -1.64
N GLU A 98 0.33 14.33 -0.63
CA GLU A 98 -0.36 15.32 0.21
C GLU A 98 0.60 16.18 1.04
N TYR A 99 1.77 15.66 1.44
CA TYR A 99 2.78 16.39 2.22
C TYR A 99 4.19 16.23 1.63
N GLU A 100 4.73 17.30 1.04
CA GLU A 100 6.06 17.32 0.41
C GLU A 100 6.29 16.18 -0.62
N GLY A 101 5.23 15.71 -1.29
CA GLY A 101 5.32 14.57 -2.22
C GLY A 101 5.14 13.19 -1.58
N HIS A 102 4.85 13.14 -0.27
CA HIS A 102 4.58 11.94 0.51
C HIS A 102 3.13 11.86 1.02
N PRO A 103 2.67 10.67 1.41
CA PRO A 103 1.42 10.51 2.16
C PRO A 103 1.41 11.34 3.44
N SER A 104 0.33 12.06 3.70
CA SER A 104 0.18 12.83 4.94
C SER A 104 -0.34 11.97 6.09
N PHE A 105 0.56 11.48 6.95
CA PHE A 105 0.20 10.73 8.17
C PHE A 105 -0.62 11.58 9.15
N ARG A 106 -0.34 12.90 9.20
CA ARG A 106 -1.11 13.83 10.02
C ARG A 106 -2.56 13.91 9.57
N GLU A 107 -2.81 13.99 8.26
CA GLU A 107 -4.17 14.00 7.72
C GLU A 107 -4.89 12.68 7.99
N LEU A 108 -4.21 11.53 7.83
CA LEU A 108 -4.79 10.23 8.21
C LEU A 108 -5.25 10.21 9.67
N ILE A 109 -4.40 10.65 10.59
CA ILE A 109 -4.76 10.73 12.02
C ILE A 109 -5.91 11.71 12.26
N ALA A 110 -5.87 12.89 11.62
CA ALA A 110 -6.93 13.89 11.75
C ALA A 110 -8.28 13.40 11.18
N GLU A 111 -8.25 12.54 10.16
CA GLU A 111 -9.41 11.87 9.57
C GLU A 111 -9.89 10.67 10.41
N GLY A 112 -9.23 10.36 11.54
CA GLY A 112 -9.61 9.31 12.48
C GLY A 112 -9.05 7.92 12.14
N TYR A 113 -8.08 7.81 11.24
CA TYR A 113 -7.45 6.54 10.91
C TYR A 113 -6.49 6.09 12.02
N GLN A 114 -6.63 4.83 12.45
CA GLN A 114 -5.56 4.13 13.14
C GLN A 114 -4.50 3.69 12.11
N ILE A 115 -3.23 3.96 12.41
CA ILE A 115 -2.13 3.59 11.52
C ILE A 115 -1.48 2.30 12.00
N ILE A 116 -1.37 1.32 11.12
CA ILE A 116 -0.65 0.06 11.36
C ILE A 116 0.44 -0.05 10.29
N THR A 117 1.67 -0.30 10.72
CA THR A 117 2.84 -0.38 9.83
C THR A 117 3.34 -1.80 9.70
N PHE A 118 3.80 -2.15 8.50
CA PHE A 118 4.37 -3.45 8.15
C PHE A 118 5.69 -3.30 7.38
#